data_AF-A0A349W8S3-F1
#
_entry.id   AF-A0A349W8S3-F1
#
_cell.length_a   1.000
_cell.length_b   1.000
_cell.length_c   1.000
_cell.angle_alpha   90.00
_cell.angle_beta   90.00
_cell.angle_gamma   90.00
#
_symmetry.space_group_name_H-M   'P 1'
#
loop_
_entity.id
_entity.type
_entity.pdbx_description
1 polymer ?
#
loop_
_entity_poly.entity_id
_entity_poly.type
_entity_poly.pdbx_seq_one_letter_code
_entity_poly.pdbx_strand_id
1 'polypeptide(L)'
;MGDAKNHTAHPPPSALPAEPLGPLPPMSPELRLQFSGALEDDFGRYYHHAMLLRMRWALGVAMGLFLLFALLDAISLPEQVRNPVLGLRLGLMLPVLTVAWLSTYPARLHPYMQWIGGAAALICGLGVVGIIWFARIHAYPLPYEGILLVTFYFYFLTGLRFVPAAVCGWVTFLVYLGMELQSGLPAIALLYNAFFLGTANIIGSVGCFFLEHAMRQNFLSRIQLQELAERDFLTGLLNRRAFSARAGNIWRQALREHHALGVAMMDVDYFKRYNDHYGHAAGDETLRKVAHVIGSHAR
;
A
#
# COMPACT_ATOMS: atom_id res chain seq x y z
N MET A 1 24.01 -26.78 -16.97
CA MET A 1 23.98 -25.31 -16.81
C MET A 1 22.50 -24.93 -16.69
N GLY A 2 21.98 -24.91 -15.47
CA GLY A 2 20.55 -24.90 -15.20
C GLY A 2 20.08 -23.53 -14.73
N ASP A 3 19.03 -23.04 -15.38
CA ASP A 3 18.34 -21.78 -15.07
C ASP A 3 17.68 -21.83 -13.69
N ALA A 4 18.21 -21.04 -12.76
CA ALA A 4 17.57 -20.75 -11.48
C ALA A 4 16.47 -19.70 -11.71
N LYS A 5 15.22 -20.18 -11.79
CA LYS A 5 14.03 -19.32 -11.68
C LYS A 5 14.05 -18.60 -10.34
N ASN A 6 14.26 -17.30 -10.41
CA ASN A 6 14.22 -16.36 -9.30
C ASN A 6 12.75 -16.18 -8.86
N HIS A 7 12.23 -17.10 -8.05
CA HIS A 7 10.98 -16.88 -7.33
C HIS A 7 11.24 -15.84 -6.24
N THR A 8 10.68 -14.65 -6.42
CA THR A 8 10.56 -13.62 -5.39
C THR A 8 9.74 -14.17 -4.23
N ALA A 9 10.41 -14.86 -3.30
CA ALA A 9 9.82 -15.30 -2.05
C ALA A 9 9.43 -14.05 -1.26
N HIS A 10 8.13 -13.85 -1.09
CA HIS A 10 7.62 -12.90 -0.12
C HIS A 10 8.22 -13.24 1.26
N PRO A 11 8.81 -12.28 1.99
CA PRO A 11 9.16 -12.55 3.37
C PRO A 11 7.85 -12.94 4.09
N PRO A 12 7.82 -14.03 4.87
CA PRO A 12 6.64 -14.35 5.65
C PRO A 12 6.33 -13.15 6.54
N PRO A 13 5.05 -12.76 6.69
CA PRO A 13 4.69 -11.76 7.69
C PRO A 13 5.36 -12.16 9.02
N SER A 14 6.04 -11.21 9.65
CA SER A 14 6.56 -11.37 11.02
C SER A 14 5.48 -12.07 11.83
N ALA A 15 5.83 -13.18 12.49
CA ALA A 15 4.90 -14.04 13.21
C ALA A 15 3.81 -13.19 13.88
N LEU A 16 2.61 -13.24 13.31
CA LEU A 16 1.42 -12.63 13.90
C LEU A 16 1.27 -13.20 15.32
N PRO A 17 0.63 -12.44 16.24
CA PRO A 17 0.52 -12.82 17.64
C PRO A 17 0.16 -14.31 17.81
N ALA A 18 0.81 -14.98 18.76
CA ALA A 18 0.66 -16.42 19.00
C ALA A 18 -0.78 -16.82 19.39
N GLU A 19 -1.60 -15.85 19.78
CA GLU A 19 -3.01 -16.03 20.07
C GLU A 19 -3.86 -15.90 18.79
N PRO A 20 -4.93 -16.72 18.65
CA PRO A 20 -5.93 -16.48 17.62
C PRO A 20 -6.38 -15.02 17.70
N LEU A 21 -6.33 -14.29 16.58
CA LEU A 21 -6.98 -12.99 16.52
C LEU A 21 -8.43 -13.26 16.90
N GLY A 22 -8.90 -12.63 17.98
CA GLY A 22 -10.32 -12.59 18.30
C GLY A 22 -11.11 -12.02 17.11
N PRO A 23 -12.44 -11.83 17.23
CA PRO A 23 -13.20 -11.15 16.18
C PRO A 23 -12.43 -9.90 15.76
N LEU A 24 -12.11 -9.81 14.45
CA LEU A 24 -11.27 -8.75 13.90
C LEU A 24 -11.74 -7.41 14.49
N PRO A 25 -10.84 -6.59 15.07
CA PRO A 25 -11.26 -5.34 15.66
C PRO A 25 -12.03 -4.56 14.61
N PRO A 26 -13.22 -4.03 14.95
CA PRO A 26 -14.00 -3.25 14.00
C PRO A 26 -13.09 -2.14 13.47
N MET A 27 -13.15 -1.87 12.16
CA MET A 27 -12.55 -0.64 11.65
C MET A 27 -13.08 0.50 12.52
N SER A 28 -12.20 1.42 12.95
CA SER A 28 -12.61 2.49 13.84
C SER A 28 -13.85 3.18 13.27
N PRO A 29 -14.86 3.56 14.08
CA PRO A 29 -16.14 4.08 13.60
C PRO A 29 -16.08 5.43 12.86
N GLU A 30 -14.90 5.96 12.62
CA GLU A 30 -14.69 7.29 12.09
C GLU A 30 -13.92 7.19 10.78
N LEU A 31 -14.07 8.20 9.91
CA LEU A 31 -13.49 8.32 8.55
C LEU A 31 -11.96 8.09 8.40
N ARG A 32 -11.27 7.70 9.48
CA ARG A 32 -9.88 7.26 9.48
C ARG A 32 -9.83 5.77 9.11
N LEU A 33 -9.39 5.49 7.88
CA LEU A 33 -8.98 4.15 7.44
C LEU A 33 -7.76 3.70 8.26
N GLN A 34 -7.97 3.25 9.49
CA GLN A 34 -6.90 2.82 10.38
C GLN A 34 -7.34 1.62 11.21
N PHE A 35 -6.47 0.62 11.33
CA PHE A 35 -6.64 -0.46 12.29
C PHE A 35 -6.15 -0.03 13.68
N SER A 36 -6.59 -0.72 14.73
CA SER A 36 -6.08 -0.50 16.08
C SER A 36 -4.77 -1.26 16.32
N GLY A 37 -3.81 -0.59 16.95
CA GLY A 37 -2.57 -1.21 17.47
C GLY A 37 -1.71 -1.90 16.40
N ALA A 38 -1.18 -3.08 16.75
CA ALA A 38 -0.21 -3.83 15.94
C ALA A 38 -0.71 -4.19 14.53
N LEU A 39 -2.03 -4.31 14.34
CA LEU A 39 -2.62 -4.66 13.05
C LEU A 39 -2.40 -3.56 11.99
N GLU A 40 -2.33 -2.29 12.40
CA GLU A 40 -2.00 -1.19 11.47
C GLU A 40 -0.54 -1.25 11.02
N ASP A 41 0.37 -1.63 11.91
CA ASP A 41 1.79 -1.79 11.58
C ASP A 41 1.99 -2.98 10.62
N ASP A 42 1.26 -4.07 10.84
CA ASP A 42 1.27 -5.24 9.96
C ASP A 42 0.71 -4.90 8.57
N PHE A 43 -0.44 -4.22 8.53
CA PHE A 43 -1.00 -3.70 7.28
C PHE A 43 -0.01 -2.76 6.60
N GLY A 44 0.66 -1.89 7.36
CA GLY A 44 1.65 -0.96 6.81
C GLY A 44 2.80 -1.67 6.12
N ARG A 45 3.34 -2.73 6.73
CA ARG A 45 4.38 -3.56 6.11
C ARG A 45 3.87 -4.29 4.88
N TYR A 46 2.66 -4.86 4.94
CA TYR A 46 2.02 -5.52 3.79
C TYR A 46 1.81 -4.57 2.62
N TYR A 47 1.15 -3.43 2.88
CA TYR A 47 0.84 -2.41 1.88
C TYR A 47 2.11 -1.92 1.21
N HIS A 48 3.15 -1.64 2.01
CA HIS A 48 4.43 -1.20 1.50
C HIS A 48 5.05 -2.19 0.50
N HIS A 49 5.17 -3.46 0.91
CA HIS A 49 5.74 -4.50 0.03
C HIS A 49 4.93 -4.69 -1.24
N ALA A 50 3.60 -4.66 -1.15
CA ALA A 50 2.71 -4.78 -2.29
C ALA A 50 2.86 -3.59 -3.26
N MET A 51 3.11 -2.39 -2.73
CA MET A 51 3.11 -1.16 -3.53
C MET A 51 4.48 -0.77 -4.10
N LEU A 52 5.60 -1.26 -3.56
CA LEU A 52 6.94 -0.87 -4.02
C LEU A 52 7.17 -1.10 -5.52
N LEU A 53 6.80 -2.26 -6.05
CA LEU A 53 6.97 -2.55 -7.48
C LEU A 53 6.10 -1.62 -8.33
N ARG A 54 4.85 -1.38 -7.90
CA ARG A 54 3.94 -0.45 -8.55
C ARG A 54 4.49 0.98 -8.51
N MET A 55 5.00 1.43 -7.37
CA MET A 55 5.65 2.74 -7.19
C MET A 55 6.78 2.94 -8.19
N ARG A 56 7.65 1.94 -8.38
CA ARG A 56 8.75 2.00 -9.35
C ARG A 56 8.26 2.19 -10.78
N TRP A 57 7.29 1.38 -11.20
CA TRP A 57 6.71 1.49 -12.54
C TRP A 57 5.99 2.81 -12.74
N ALA A 58 5.18 3.22 -11.76
CA ALA A 58 4.50 4.50 -11.79
C ALA A 58 5.53 5.62 -11.97
N LEU A 59 6.51 5.74 -11.07
CA LEU A 59 7.49 6.84 -11.11
C LEU A 59 8.28 6.85 -12.43
N GLY A 60 8.60 5.67 -12.99
CA GLY A 60 9.16 5.54 -14.33
C GLY A 60 8.27 6.13 -15.42
N VAL A 61 6.98 5.80 -15.39
CA VAL A 61 5.97 6.36 -16.31
C VAL A 61 5.83 7.88 -16.13
N ALA A 62 5.80 8.39 -14.89
CA ALA A 62 5.78 9.83 -14.64
C ALA A 62 7.00 10.53 -15.26
N MET A 63 8.21 10.04 -15.02
CA MET A 63 9.42 10.61 -15.63
C MET A 63 9.33 10.63 -17.16
N GLY A 64 8.84 9.53 -17.77
CA GLY A 64 8.62 9.46 -19.21
C GLY A 64 7.60 10.49 -19.72
N LEU A 65 6.46 10.63 -19.05
CA LEU A 65 5.45 11.65 -19.37
C LEU A 65 6.00 13.06 -19.22
N PHE A 66 6.76 13.34 -18.15
CA PHE A 66 7.38 14.64 -17.93
C PHE A 66 8.41 15.00 -19.02
N LEU A 67 9.19 14.02 -19.48
CA LEU A 67 10.11 14.21 -20.61
C LEU A 67 9.35 14.47 -21.92
N LEU A 68 8.24 13.77 -22.16
CA LEU A 68 7.40 14.01 -23.32
C LEU A 68 6.79 15.42 -23.30
N PHE A 69 6.29 15.87 -22.14
CA PHE A 69 5.82 17.25 -21.99
C PHE A 69 6.94 18.27 -22.14
N ALA A 70 8.15 18.00 -21.64
CA ALA A 70 9.29 18.89 -21.86
C ALA A 70 9.63 19.01 -23.34
N LEU A 71 9.56 17.92 -24.12
CA LEU A 71 9.73 17.96 -25.56
C LEU A 71 8.61 18.77 -26.24
N LEU A 72 7.36 18.55 -25.85
CA LEU A 72 6.21 19.30 -26.38
C LEU A 72 6.36 20.81 -26.11
N ASP A 73 6.75 21.17 -24.89
CA ASP A 73 6.95 22.55 -24.46
C ASP A 73 8.13 23.21 -25.20
N ALA A 74 9.20 22.45 -25.49
CA ALA A 74 10.34 22.95 -26.27
C ALA A 74 9.95 23.33 -27.70
N ILE A 75 9.00 22.62 -28.29
CA ILE A 75 8.52 22.84 -29.67
C ILE A 75 7.41 23.89 -29.71
N SER A 76 6.54 23.92 -28.71
CA SER A 76 5.28 24.68 -28.76
C SER A 76 5.35 26.04 -28.08
N LEU A 77 6.21 26.22 -27.06
CA LEU A 77 6.23 27.46 -26.28
C LEU A 77 7.08 28.57 -26.91
N PRO A 78 6.65 29.84 -26.84
CA PRO A 78 7.45 31.00 -27.19
C PRO A 78 8.73 31.09 -26.35
N GLU A 79 9.79 31.69 -26.90
CA GLU A 79 11.12 31.73 -26.26
C GLU A 79 11.11 32.35 -24.86
N GLN A 80 10.25 33.34 -24.64
CA GLN A 80 10.10 34.08 -23.39
C GLN A 80 9.61 33.17 -22.23
N VAL A 81 8.80 32.16 -22.54
CA VAL A 81 8.21 31.25 -21.55
C VAL A 81 8.94 29.90 -21.52
N ARG A 82 9.48 29.47 -22.66
CA ARG A 82 10.07 28.14 -22.87
C ARG A 82 11.18 27.82 -21.88
N ASN A 83 12.20 28.66 -21.76
CA ASN A 83 13.39 28.31 -20.96
C ASN A 83 13.07 28.15 -19.46
N PRO A 84 12.30 29.05 -18.83
CA PRO A 84 11.90 28.87 -17.42
C PRO A 84 11.03 27.62 -17.20
N VAL A 85 10.10 27.32 -18.11
CA VAL A 85 9.24 26.13 -18.02
C VAL A 85 10.08 24.85 -18.14
N LEU A 86 10.99 24.78 -19.12
CA LEU A 86 11.91 23.66 -19.25
C LEU A 86 12.84 23.55 -18.04
N GLY A 87 13.31 24.68 -17.51
CA GLY A 87 14.11 24.73 -16.29
C GLY A 87 13.38 24.14 -15.08
N LEU A 88 12.08 24.41 -14.93
CA LEU A 88 11.30 23.82 -13.84
C LEU A 88 11.08 22.32 -14.03
N ARG A 89 10.75 21.87 -15.25
CA ARG A 89 10.54 20.45 -15.54
C ARG A 89 11.82 19.63 -15.37
N LEU A 90 12.88 20.05 -16.04
CA LEU A 90 14.13 19.29 -16.13
C LEU A 90 15.06 19.56 -14.95
N GLY A 91 15.02 20.76 -14.37
CA GLY A 91 15.89 21.16 -13.26
C GLY A 91 15.30 20.93 -11.87
N LEU A 92 13.96 20.80 -11.73
CA LEU A 92 13.32 20.55 -10.43
C LEU A 92 12.52 19.24 -10.43
N MET A 93 11.52 19.12 -11.30
CA MET A 93 10.53 18.04 -11.22
C MET A 93 11.14 16.68 -11.56
N LEU A 94 11.91 16.59 -12.64
CA LEU A 94 12.57 15.35 -13.07
C LEU A 94 13.60 14.85 -12.03
N PRO A 95 14.48 15.70 -11.47
CA PRO A 95 15.35 15.30 -10.35
C PRO A 95 14.58 14.81 -9.13
N VAL A 96 13.50 15.49 -8.74
CA VAL A 96 12.66 15.08 -7.60
C VAL A 96 12.05 13.70 -7.83
N LEU A 97 11.50 13.44 -9.02
CA LEU A 97 10.98 12.12 -9.39
C LEU A 97 12.09 11.06 -9.44
N THR A 98 13.28 11.42 -9.91
CA THR A 98 14.44 10.51 -9.98
C THR A 98 14.91 10.11 -8.58
N VAL A 99 15.01 11.08 -7.66
CA VAL A 99 15.36 10.83 -6.26
C VAL A 99 14.30 9.95 -5.59
N ALA A 100 13.00 10.26 -5.79
CA ALA A 100 11.91 9.43 -5.29
C ALA A 100 12.00 8.00 -5.85
N TRP A 101 12.29 7.83 -7.14
CA TRP A 101 12.42 6.52 -7.78
C TRP A 101 13.61 5.72 -7.23
N LEU A 102 14.79 6.34 -7.13
CA LEU A 102 15.99 5.72 -6.54
C LEU A 102 15.78 5.34 -5.08
N SER A 103 14.99 6.12 -4.33
CA SER A 103 14.70 5.85 -2.92
C SER A 103 13.88 4.57 -2.69
N THR A 104 13.24 4.02 -3.73
CA THR A 104 12.45 2.77 -3.64
C THR A 104 13.30 1.51 -3.53
N TYR A 105 14.61 1.57 -3.84
CA TYR A 105 15.51 0.42 -3.83
C TYR A 105 16.12 0.10 -2.45
N PRO A 106 16.70 1.07 -1.72
CA PRO A 106 17.30 0.77 -0.42
C PRO A 106 16.25 0.47 0.65
N ALA A 107 16.37 -0.70 1.29
CA ALA A 107 15.46 -1.13 2.35
C ALA A 107 15.37 -0.18 3.55
N ARG A 108 16.43 0.61 3.80
CA ARG A 108 16.46 1.61 4.87
C ARG A 108 15.45 2.75 4.69
N LEU A 109 15.07 3.06 3.44
CA LEU A 109 14.15 4.15 3.13
C LEU A 109 12.69 3.70 3.05
N HIS A 110 12.43 2.39 3.05
CA HIS A 110 11.09 1.80 2.94
C HIS A 110 10.05 2.40 3.91
N PRO A 111 10.34 2.59 5.21
CA PRO A 111 9.39 3.20 6.15
C PRO A 111 8.98 4.63 5.77
N TYR A 112 9.83 5.35 5.02
CA TYR A 112 9.63 6.76 4.66
C TYR A 112 9.00 6.97 3.28
N MET A 113 8.69 5.90 2.53
CA MET A 113 8.21 6.03 1.14
C MET A 113 6.91 6.83 1.01
N GLN A 114 6.02 6.80 2.00
CA GLN A 114 4.79 7.61 1.96
C GLN A 114 5.10 9.11 2.05
N TRP A 115 6.08 9.49 2.87
CA TRP A 115 6.55 10.87 2.99
C TRP A 115 7.33 11.32 1.77
N ILE A 116 8.26 10.50 1.28
CA ILE A 116 9.06 10.81 0.09
C ILE A 116 8.16 10.93 -1.14
N GLY A 117 7.26 9.95 -1.35
CA GLY A 117 6.30 9.99 -2.45
C GLY A 117 5.33 11.16 -2.35
N GLY A 118 4.84 11.48 -1.15
CA GLY A 118 3.97 12.61 -0.91
C GLY A 118 4.67 13.95 -1.19
N ALA A 119 5.89 14.12 -0.71
CA ALA A 119 6.70 15.31 -1.00
C ALA A 119 6.96 15.45 -2.52
N ALA A 120 7.33 14.37 -3.20
CA ALA A 120 7.52 14.39 -4.64
C ALA A 120 6.23 14.73 -5.40
N ALA A 121 5.09 14.16 -4.99
CA ALA A 121 3.78 14.47 -5.57
C ALA A 121 3.41 15.94 -5.38
N LEU A 122 3.59 16.49 -4.19
CA LEU A 122 3.30 17.89 -3.90
C LEU A 122 4.23 18.84 -4.67
N ILE A 123 5.53 18.59 -4.68
CA ILE A 123 6.49 19.41 -5.44
C ILE A 123 6.16 19.38 -6.94
N CYS A 124 5.78 18.21 -7.49
CA CYS A 124 5.36 18.13 -8.88
C CYS A 124 4.01 18.84 -9.13
N GLY A 125 3.03 18.69 -8.24
CA GLY A 125 1.75 19.40 -8.35
C GLY A 125 1.94 20.91 -8.34
N LEU A 126 2.67 21.44 -7.36
CA LEU A 126 2.99 22.86 -7.25
C LEU A 126 3.89 23.35 -8.37
N GLY A 127 4.80 22.52 -8.89
CA GLY A 127 5.61 22.87 -10.05
C GLY A 127 4.75 23.07 -11.31
N VAL A 128 3.71 22.27 -11.53
CA VAL A 128 2.77 22.52 -12.65
C VAL A 128 2.03 23.85 -12.44
N VAL A 129 1.59 24.15 -11.20
CA VAL A 129 0.98 25.45 -10.89
C VAL A 129 1.97 26.60 -11.17
N GLY A 130 3.24 26.44 -10.79
CA GLY A 130 4.29 27.41 -11.08
C GLY A 130 4.54 27.64 -12.57
N ILE A 131 4.46 26.59 -13.40
CA ILE A 131 4.54 26.70 -14.86
C ILE A 131 3.38 27.55 -15.41
N ILE A 132 2.15 27.26 -14.97
CA ILE A 132 0.96 28.00 -15.40
C ILE A 132 1.07 29.46 -14.98
N TRP A 133 1.46 29.71 -13.73
CA TRP A 133 1.67 31.06 -13.22
C TRP A 133 2.69 31.86 -14.02
N PHE A 134 3.85 31.25 -14.30
CA PHE A 134 4.90 31.91 -15.07
C PHE A 134 4.43 32.27 -16.48
N ALA A 135 3.69 31.37 -17.13
CA ALA A 135 3.11 31.62 -18.44
C ALA A 135 2.05 32.74 -18.39
N ARG A 136 1.22 32.79 -17.34
CA ARG A 136 0.22 33.86 -17.13
C ARG A 136 0.86 35.25 -17.07
N ILE A 137 1.96 35.41 -16.33
CA ILE A 137 2.67 36.69 -16.22
C ILE A 137 3.18 37.17 -17.59
N HIS A 138 3.50 36.24 -18.50
CA HIS A 138 3.93 36.54 -19.87
C HIS A 138 2.77 36.53 -20.87
N ALA A 139 1.52 36.67 -20.40
CA ALA A 139 0.29 36.70 -21.20
C ALA A 139 0.11 35.46 -22.10
N TYR A 140 0.70 34.32 -21.74
CA TYR A 140 0.58 33.07 -22.48
C TYR A 140 -0.44 32.13 -21.79
N PRO A 141 -1.55 31.77 -22.45
CA PRO A 141 -2.63 31.02 -21.82
C PRO A 141 -2.33 29.52 -21.81
N LEU A 142 -1.53 29.06 -20.83
CA LEU A 142 -1.42 27.64 -20.56
C LEU A 142 -2.67 27.11 -19.85
N PRO A 143 -3.16 25.92 -20.23
CA PRO A 143 -4.38 25.38 -19.67
C PRO A 143 -4.08 24.49 -18.43
N TYR A 144 -5.11 24.18 -17.64
CA TYR A 144 -4.96 23.59 -16.30
C TYR A 144 -4.94 22.05 -16.28
N GLU A 145 -5.08 21.38 -17.42
CA GLU A 145 -5.20 19.92 -17.55
C GLU A 145 -3.94 19.21 -17.10
N GLY A 146 -2.78 19.88 -17.13
CA GLY A 146 -1.54 19.35 -16.54
C GLY A 146 -1.68 19.07 -15.04
N ILE A 147 -2.45 19.89 -14.30
CA ILE A 147 -2.71 19.67 -12.87
C ILE A 147 -3.62 18.44 -12.69
N LEU A 148 -4.64 18.27 -13.54
CA LEU A 148 -5.51 17.09 -13.51
C LEU A 148 -4.69 15.82 -13.71
N LEU A 149 -3.80 15.81 -14.70
CA LEU A 149 -2.97 14.65 -15.00
C LEU A 149 -2.05 14.28 -13.84
N VAL A 150 -1.34 15.25 -13.25
CA VAL A 150 -0.47 15.01 -12.08
C VAL A 150 -1.28 14.54 -10.87
N THR A 151 -2.44 15.14 -10.66
CA THR A 151 -3.35 14.80 -9.57
C THR A 151 -3.88 13.36 -9.67
N PHE A 152 -4.42 12.97 -10.83
CA PHE A 152 -4.83 11.59 -11.06
C PHE A 152 -3.67 10.61 -10.93
N TYR A 153 -2.50 11.01 -11.39
CA TYR A 153 -1.32 10.17 -11.32
C TYR A 153 -0.95 9.82 -9.86
N PHE A 154 -0.92 10.80 -8.93
CA PHE A 154 -0.59 10.47 -7.54
C PHE A 154 -1.74 9.85 -6.74
N TYR A 155 -3.01 10.11 -7.09
CA TYR A 155 -4.14 9.42 -6.47
C TYR A 155 -4.18 7.93 -6.81
N PHE A 156 -3.84 7.58 -8.05
CA PHE A 156 -4.11 6.23 -8.58
C PHE A 156 -2.88 5.41 -8.92
N LEU A 157 -1.76 6.00 -9.33
CA LEU A 157 -0.61 5.22 -9.81
C LEU A 157 0.51 5.13 -8.78
N THR A 158 0.84 6.23 -8.09
CA THR A 158 1.99 6.29 -7.17
C THR A 158 1.81 5.42 -5.93
N GLY A 159 0.58 5.09 -5.54
CA GLY A 159 0.33 4.25 -4.36
C GLY A 159 0.57 4.93 -3.01
N LEU A 160 0.30 6.23 -2.98
CA LEU A 160 0.12 6.94 -1.73
C LEU A 160 -1.13 6.47 -1.03
N ARG A 161 -1.10 6.50 0.31
CA ARG A 161 -2.29 6.37 1.14
C ARG A 161 -3.23 7.56 0.91
N PHE A 162 -4.49 7.35 1.24
CA PHE A 162 -5.57 8.32 1.06
C PHE A 162 -5.23 9.69 1.65
N VAL A 163 -4.81 9.77 2.91
CA VAL A 163 -4.58 11.05 3.59
C VAL A 163 -3.45 11.85 2.93
N PRO A 164 -2.21 11.33 2.74
CA PRO A 164 -1.17 12.04 2.02
C PRO A 164 -1.58 12.47 0.59
N ALA A 165 -2.25 11.59 -0.17
CA ALA A 165 -2.67 11.89 -1.52
C ALA A 165 -3.72 13.03 -1.56
N ALA A 166 -4.72 12.96 -0.67
CA ALA A 166 -5.75 13.98 -0.56
C ALA A 166 -5.16 15.34 -0.17
N VAL A 167 -4.24 15.37 0.80
CA VAL A 167 -3.55 16.61 1.18
C VAL A 167 -2.79 17.19 -0.01
N CYS A 168 -2.05 16.38 -0.78
CA CYS A 168 -1.32 16.87 -1.95
C CYS A 168 -2.26 17.48 -3.01
N GLY A 169 -3.38 16.81 -3.30
CA GLY A 169 -4.38 17.28 -4.27
C GLY A 169 -5.05 18.58 -3.84
N TRP A 170 -5.58 18.62 -2.62
CA TRP A 170 -6.27 19.81 -2.11
C TRP A 170 -5.33 21.00 -1.92
N VAL A 171 -4.08 20.79 -1.48
CA VAL A 171 -3.09 21.87 -1.41
C VAL A 171 -2.78 22.40 -2.80
N THR A 172 -2.54 21.53 -3.79
CA THR A 172 -2.28 21.94 -5.17
C THR A 172 -3.46 22.74 -5.75
N PHE A 173 -4.69 22.28 -5.50
CA PHE A 173 -5.92 22.96 -5.90
C PHE A 173 -6.05 24.36 -5.29
N LEU A 174 -5.85 24.49 -3.97
CA LEU A 174 -5.98 25.76 -3.27
C LEU A 174 -4.90 26.76 -3.72
N VAL A 175 -3.66 26.31 -3.91
CA VAL A 175 -2.58 27.18 -4.42
C VAL A 175 -2.88 27.63 -5.85
N TYR A 176 -3.39 26.75 -6.72
CA TYR A 176 -3.83 27.11 -8.06
C TYR A 176 -4.95 28.17 -8.05
N LEU A 177 -5.97 28.01 -7.22
CA LEU A 177 -7.06 28.99 -7.12
C LEU A 177 -6.57 30.35 -6.63
N GLY A 178 -5.73 30.39 -5.59
CA GLY A 178 -5.14 31.63 -5.10
C GLY A 178 -4.31 32.34 -6.17
N MET A 179 -3.56 31.58 -6.96
CA MET A 179 -2.74 32.10 -8.06
C MET A 179 -3.60 32.67 -9.21
N GLU A 180 -4.68 32.01 -9.62
CA GLU A 180 -5.56 32.51 -10.69
C GLU A 180 -6.39 33.74 -10.25
N LEU A 181 -6.77 33.81 -8.97
CA LEU A 181 -7.36 35.02 -8.37
C LEU A 181 -6.41 36.21 -8.47
N GLN A 182 -5.13 36.02 -8.14
CA GLN A 182 -4.11 37.07 -8.23
C GLN A 182 -3.81 37.48 -9.68
N SER A 183 -3.87 36.52 -10.60
CA SER A 183 -3.59 36.74 -12.03
C SER A 183 -4.74 37.45 -12.76
N GLY A 184 -5.88 37.68 -12.09
CA GLY A 184 -7.01 38.43 -12.64
C GLY A 184 -7.82 37.63 -13.67
N LEU A 185 -7.86 36.30 -13.58
CA LEU A 185 -8.63 35.47 -14.49
C LEU A 185 -10.13 35.85 -14.43
N PRO A 186 -10.84 35.96 -15.57
CA PRO A 186 -12.27 36.28 -15.56
C PRO A 186 -13.06 35.33 -14.66
N ALA A 187 -13.98 35.89 -13.85
CA ALA A 187 -14.69 35.14 -12.80
C ALA A 187 -15.39 33.88 -13.33
N ILE A 188 -15.93 33.93 -14.54
CA ILE A 188 -16.58 32.78 -15.18
C ILE A 188 -15.60 31.65 -15.52
N ALA A 189 -14.40 31.99 -16.04
CA ALA A 189 -13.37 31.00 -16.35
C ALA A 189 -12.79 30.39 -15.06
N LEU A 190 -12.58 31.22 -14.04
CA LEU A 190 -12.18 30.75 -12.72
C LEU A 190 -13.21 29.78 -12.13
N LEU A 191 -14.51 30.07 -12.26
CA LEU A 191 -15.59 29.20 -11.80
C LEU A 191 -15.54 27.82 -12.48
N TYR A 192 -15.39 27.77 -13.81
CA TYR A 192 -15.26 26.51 -14.54
C TYR A 192 -14.02 25.73 -14.12
N ASN A 193 -12.87 26.39 -14.04
CA ASN A 193 -11.62 25.75 -13.64
C ASN A 193 -11.70 25.19 -12.21
N ALA A 194 -12.29 25.96 -11.29
CA ALA A 194 -12.52 25.55 -9.91
C ALA A 194 -13.47 24.34 -9.84
N PHE A 195 -14.55 24.37 -10.62
CA PHE A 195 -15.51 23.27 -10.69
C PHE A 195 -14.84 21.97 -11.19
N PHE A 196 -14.16 22.01 -12.33
CA PHE A 196 -13.53 20.81 -12.91
C PHE A 196 -12.39 20.28 -12.04
N LEU A 197 -11.50 21.14 -11.55
CA LEU A 197 -10.37 20.70 -10.74
C LEU A 197 -10.82 20.26 -9.34
N GLY A 198 -11.81 20.92 -8.75
CA GLY A 198 -12.39 20.56 -7.46
C GLY A 198 -13.12 19.22 -7.52
N THR A 199 -13.98 19.02 -8.52
CA THR A 199 -14.68 17.74 -8.73
C THR A 199 -13.72 16.60 -9.04
N ALA A 200 -12.68 16.84 -9.85
CA ALA A 200 -11.64 15.84 -10.10
C ALA A 200 -10.86 15.46 -8.83
N ASN A 201 -10.58 16.42 -7.94
CA ASN A 201 -9.96 16.14 -6.64
C ASN A 201 -10.88 15.33 -5.72
N ILE A 202 -12.19 15.62 -5.72
CA ILE A 202 -13.19 14.83 -4.98
C ILE A 202 -13.20 13.40 -5.51
N ILE A 203 -13.32 13.21 -6.83
CA ILE A 203 -13.32 11.89 -7.47
C ILE A 203 -12.01 11.14 -7.18
N GLY A 204 -10.87 11.82 -7.31
CA GLY A 204 -9.54 11.27 -7.00
C GLY A 204 -9.42 10.84 -5.54
N SER A 205 -9.87 11.67 -4.61
CA SER A 205 -9.88 11.39 -3.17
C SER A 205 -10.77 10.19 -2.82
N VAL A 206 -12.00 10.15 -3.35
CA VAL A 206 -12.95 9.05 -3.15
C VAL A 206 -12.42 7.75 -3.77
N GLY A 207 -11.86 7.81 -4.97
CA GLY A 207 -11.27 6.64 -5.62
C GLY A 207 -10.05 6.10 -4.87
N CYS A 208 -9.18 6.98 -4.37
CA CYS A 208 -8.03 6.61 -3.54
C CYS A 208 -8.47 5.98 -2.20
N PHE A 209 -9.52 6.54 -1.58
CA PHE A 209 -10.15 5.97 -0.39
C PHE A 209 -10.65 4.54 -0.65
N PHE A 210 -11.39 4.31 -1.73
CA PHE A 210 -11.89 2.98 -2.06
C PHE A 210 -10.78 1.98 -2.38
N LEU A 211 -9.72 2.41 -3.08
CA LEU A 211 -8.56 1.56 -3.35
C LEU A 211 -7.83 1.16 -2.05
N GLU A 212 -7.62 2.10 -1.13
CA GLU A 212 -7.01 1.78 0.17
C GLU A 212 -7.93 0.86 0.99
N HIS A 213 -9.23 1.13 1.00
CA HIS A 213 -10.21 0.30 1.69
C HIS A 213 -10.23 -1.14 1.15
N ALA A 214 -10.22 -1.30 -0.18
CA ALA A 214 -10.14 -2.62 -0.81
C ALA A 214 -8.82 -3.34 -0.47
N MET A 215 -7.69 -2.62 -0.38
CA MET A 215 -6.43 -3.21 0.06
C MET A 215 -6.46 -3.67 1.52
N ARG A 216 -7.13 -2.91 2.39
CA ARG A 216 -7.36 -3.27 3.79
C ARG A 216 -8.25 -4.52 3.91
N GLN A 217 -9.34 -4.59 3.16
CA GLN A 217 -10.18 -5.79 3.11
C GLN A 217 -9.41 -7.02 2.60
N ASN A 218 -8.64 -6.88 1.51
CA ASN A 218 -7.80 -7.95 1.00
C ASN A 218 -6.78 -8.45 2.01
N PHE A 219 -6.20 -7.54 2.80
CA PHE A 219 -5.29 -7.90 3.89
C PHE A 219 -6.00 -8.73 4.97
N LEU A 220 -7.21 -8.32 5.40
CA LEU A 220 -8.00 -9.08 6.37
C LEU A 220 -8.41 -10.46 5.83
N SER A 221 -8.88 -10.54 4.59
CA SER A 221 -9.24 -11.82 3.97
C SER A 221 -8.03 -12.76 3.84
N ARG A 222 -6.83 -12.22 3.57
CA ARG A 222 -5.60 -13.00 3.56
C ARG A 222 -5.27 -13.59 4.93
N ILE A 223 -5.42 -12.81 5.99
CA ILE A 223 -5.22 -13.29 7.36
C ILE A 223 -6.20 -14.43 7.66
N GLN A 224 -7.49 -14.24 7.40
CA GLN A 224 -8.52 -15.25 7.64
C GLN A 224 -8.27 -16.54 6.86
N LEU A 225 -7.94 -16.44 5.57
CA LEU A 225 -7.61 -17.60 4.74
C LEU A 225 -6.37 -18.32 5.25
N GLN A 226 -5.37 -17.59 5.74
CA GLN A 226 -4.19 -18.19 6.34
C GLN A 226 -4.53 -18.93 7.63
N GLU A 227 -5.36 -18.36 8.51
CA GLU A 227 -5.81 -19.04 9.74
C GLU A 227 -6.58 -20.34 9.43
N LEU A 228 -7.50 -20.30 8.47
CA LEU A 228 -8.24 -21.50 8.01
C LEU A 228 -7.30 -22.54 7.39
N ALA A 229 -6.28 -22.09 6.65
CA ALA A 229 -5.30 -22.98 6.03
C ALA A 229 -4.26 -23.53 7.02
N GLU A 230 -4.09 -22.92 8.19
CA GLU A 230 -3.16 -23.39 9.24
C GLU A 230 -3.80 -24.39 10.21
N ARG A 231 -5.14 -24.47 10.27
CA ARG A 231 -5.87 -25.35 11.18
C ARG A 231 -6.37 -26.62 10.50
N ASP A 232 -6.45 -27.69 11.28
CA ASP A 232 -7.12 -28.94 10.90
C ASP A 232 -8.64 -28.75 11.01
N PHE A 233 -9.38 -29.10 9.97
CA PHE A 233 -10.82 -28.81 9.86
C PHE A 233 -11.66 -29.56 10.90
N LEU A 234 -11.20 -30.75 11.33
CA LEU A 234 -11.93 -31.59 12.26
C LEU A 234 -11.69 -31.16 13.70
N THR A 235 -10.42 -30.92 14.05
CA THR A 235 -9.99 -30.72 15.44
C THR A 235 -9.78 -29.26 15.81
N GLY A 236 -9.63 -28.36 14.83
CA GLY A 236 -9.30 -26.95 15.04
C GLY A 236 -7.86 -26.70 15.52
N LEU A 237 -7.06 -27.74 15.77
CA LEU A 237 -5.63 -27.61 16.11
C LEU A 237 -4.81 -27.20 14.88
N LEU A 238 -3.56 -26.80 15.10
CA LEU A 238 -2.64 -26.57 13.97
C LEU A 238 -2.50 -27.86 13.16
N ASN A 239 -2.67 -27.74 11.84
CA ASN A 239 -2.42 -28.87 10.96
C ASN A 239 -0.91 -29.18 10.89
N ARG A 240 -0.58 -30.35 10.34
CA ARG A 240 0.81 -30.82 10.23
C ARG A 240 1.74 -29.80 9.57
N ARG A 241 1.28 -29.11 8.51
CA ARG A 241 2.08 -28.13 7.78
C ARG A 241 2.39 -26.91 8.65
N ALA A 242 1.38 -26.38 9.34
CA ALA A 242 1.53 -25.24 10.25
C ALA A 242 2.41 -25.60 11.46
N PHE A 243 2.21 -26.79 12.03
CA PHE A 243 3.07 -27.33 13.09
C PHE A 243 4.53 -27.39 12.65
N SER A 244 4.84 -28.00 11.50
CA SER A 244 6.23 -28.12 11.01
C SER A 244 6.88 -26.76 10.77
N ALA A 245 6.13 -25.78 10.23
CA ALA A 245 6.63 -24.43 10.01
C ALA A 245 6.96 -23.72 11.34
N ARG A 246 6.06 -23.78 12.33
CA ARG A 246 6.27 -23.15 13.65
C ARG A 246 7.38 -23.86 14.44
N ALA A 247 7.39 -25.19 14.45
CA ALA A 247 8.43 -25.98 15.09
C ALA A 247 9.83 -25.64 14.54
N GLY A 248 9.96 -25.44 13.23
CA GLY A 248 11.22 -25.02 12.62
C GLY A 248 11.69 -23.61 13.05
N ASN A 249 10.75 -22.69 13.33
CA ASN A 249 11.09 -21.38 13.87
C ASN A 249 11.56 -21.47 15.33
N ILE A 250 10.80 -22.18 16.16
CA ILE A 250 11.09 -22.41 17.58
C ILE A 250 12.43 -23.12 17.74
N TRP A 251 12.69 -24.16 16.94
CA TRP A 251 13.97 -24.87 16.91
C TRP A 251 15.16 -23.93 16.67
N ARG A 252 15.06 -23.07 15.64
CA ARG A 252 16.12 -22.11 15.32
C ARG A 252 16.32 -21.08 16.42
N GLN A 253 15.25 -20.67 17.10
CA GLN A 253 15.33 -19.74 18.22
C GLN A 253 15.99 -20.39 19.44
N ALA A 254 15.53 -21.58 19.84
CA ALA A 254 16.10 -22.32 20.96
C ALA A 254 17.58 -22.63 20.77
N LEU A 255 18.02 -22.90 19.53
CA LEU A 255 19.43 -23.08 19.20
C LEU A 255 20.27 -21.82 19.45
N ARG A 256 19.73 -20.63 19.14
CA ARG A 256 20.42 -19.34 19.39
C ARG A 256 20.43 -18.96 20.86
N GLU A 257 19.38 -19.33 21.59
CA GLU A 257 19.21 -18.98 23.01
C GLU A 257 19.73 -20.09 23.96
N HIS A 258 20.23 -21.20 23.42
CA HIS A 258 20.64 -22.38 24.18
C HIS A 258 19.54 -22.94 25.10
N HIS A 259 18.28 -22.87 24.65
CA HIS A 259 17.15 -23.43 25.37
C HIS A 259 16.87 -24.89 24.98
N ALA A 260 16.49 -25.71 25.96
CA ALA A 260 16.05 -27.07 25.71
C ALA A 260 14.61 -27.08 25.14
N LEU A 261 14.35 -27.97 24.17
CA LEU A 261 13.02 -28.18 23.59
C LEU A 261 12.53 -29.60 23.87
N GLY A 262 11.27 -29.73 24.25
CA GLY A 262 10.55 -30.99 24.36
C GLY A 262 9.52 -31.13 23.25
N VAL A 263 9.35 -32.33 22.72
CA VAL A 263 8.28 -32.66 21.75
C VAL A 263 7.55 -33.90 22.26
N ALA A 264 6.23 -33.83 22.33
CA ALA A 264 5.38 -34.97 22.65
C ALA A 264 4.63 -35.43 21.40
N MET A 265 4.67 -36.73 21.13
CA MET A 265 3.85 -37.38 20.11
C MET A 265 2.80 -38.23 20.84
N MET A 266 1.53 -37.97 20.56
CA MET A 266 0.40 -38.61 21.24
C MET A 266 -0.43 -39.38 20.21
N ASP A 267 -0.85 -40.59 20.56
CA ASP A 267 -1.76 -41.42 19.78
C ASP A 267 -2.98 -41.80 20.64
N VAL A 268 -4.15 -41.93 20.01
CA VAL A 268 -5.38 -42.30 20.73
C VAL A 268 -5.50 -43.82 20.75
N ASP A 269 -5.32 -44.41 21.93
CA ASP A 269 -5.36 -45.86 22.09
C ASP A 269 -6.67 -46.46 21.60
N TYR A 270 -6.57 -47.57 20.86
CA TYR A 270 -7.71 -48.34 20.34
C TYR A 270 -8.71 -47.56 19.47
N PHE A 271 -8.32 -46.40 18.90
CA PHE A 271 -9.23 -45.54 18.14
C PHE A 271 -9.93 -46.26 16.97
N LYS A 272 -9.24 -47.18 16.29
CA LYS A 272 -9.85 -48.01 15.24
C LYS A 272 -11.00 -48.87 15.76
N ARG A 273 -10.84 -49.54 16.91
CA ARG A 273 -11.90 -50.38 17.51
C ARG A 273 -13.09 -49.53 17.94
N TYR A 274 -12.84 -48.31 18.41
CA TYR A 274 -13.89 -47.35 18.73
C TYR A 274 -14.70 -46.97 17.47
N ASN A 275 -14.02 -46.62 16.37
CA ASN A 275 -14.67 -46.32 15.09
C ASN A 275 -15.46 -47.51 14.54
N ASP A 276 -14.91 -48.71 14.62
CA ASP A 276 -15.56 -49.93 14.12
C ASP A 276 -16.85 -50.25 14.91
N HIS A 277 -16.93 -49.87 16.19
CA HIS A 277 -18.09 -50.12 17.05
C HIS A 277 -19.14 -48.99 17.04
N TYR A 278 -18.71 -47.72 17.11
CA TYR A 278 -19.61 -46.56 17.23
C TYR A 278 -19.78 -45.76 15.93
N GLY A 279 -19.05 -46.13 14.87
CA GLY A 279 -19.04 -45.45 13.58
C GLY A 279 -18.14 -44.23 13.53
N HIS A 280 -17.79 -43.82 12.31
CA HIS A 280 -16.87 -42.69 12.07
C HIS A 280 -17.35 -41.36 12.65
N ALA A 281 -18.67 -41.10 12.66
CA ALA A 281 -19.21 -39.85 13.21
C ALA A 281 -18.92 -39.70 14.72
N ALA A 282 -19.03 -40.78 15.49
CA ALA A 282 -18.67 -40.79 16.92
C ALA A 282 -17.14 -40.68 17.11
N GLY A 283 -16.36 -41.28 16.20
CA GLY A 283 -14.91 -41.11 16.12
C GLY A 283 -14.48 -39.66 15.98
N ASP A 284 -15.09 -38.95 15.02
CA ASP A 284 -14.85 -37.53 14.77
C ASP A 284 -15.18 -36.67 16.00
N GLU A 285 -16.28 -36.97 16.69
CA GLU A 285 -16.63 -36.28 17.95
C GLU A 285 -15.60 -36.53 19.06
N THR A 286 -15.09 -37.76 19.14
CA THR A 286 -14.03 -38.13 20.09
C THR A 286 -12.74 -37.37 19.81
N LEU A 287 -12.33 -37.28 18.54
CA LEU A 287 -11.16 -36.49 18.13
C LEU A 287 -11.32 -35.00 18.47
N ARG A 288 -12.52 -34.41 18.27
CA ARG A 288 -12.80 -33.03 18.70
C ARG A 288 -12.62 -32.83 20.20
N LYS A 289 -13.12 -33.76 21.02
CA LYS A 289 -13.00 -33.69 22.49
C LYS A 289 -11.54 -33.79 22.93
N VAL A 290 -10.79 -34.75 22.39
CA VAL A 290 -9.36 -34.91 22.68
C VAL A 290 -8.59 -33.64 22.30
N ALA A 291 -8.83 -33.13 21.10
CA ALA A 291 -8.21 -31.89 20.62
C ALA A 291 -8.51 -30.69 21.50
N HIS A 292 -9.76 -30.54 21.95
CA HIS A 292 -10.17 -29.47 22.86
C HIS A 292 -9.45 -29.55 24.21
N VAL A 293 -9.31 -30.74 24.78
CA VAL A 293 -8.56 -30.96 26.03
C VAL A 293 -7.09 -30.61 25.83
N ILE A 294 -6.45 -31.08 24.75
CA ILE A 294 -5.05 -30.76 24.44
C ILE A 294 -4.87 -29.25 24.28
N GLY A 295 -5.70 -28.60 23.46
CA GLY A 295 -5.59 -27.17 23.17
C GLY A 295 -5.87 -26.25 24.36
N SER A 296 -6.56 -26.73 25.39
CA SER A 296 -6.80 -25.96 26.63
C SER A 296 -5.71 -26.14 27.69
N HIS A 297 -4.87 -27.18 27.58
CA HIS A 297 -3.86 -27.53 28.59
C HIS A 297 -2.42 -27.38 28.09
N ALA A 298 -2.19 -27.41 26.78
CA ALA A 298 -0.91 -27.09 26.17
C ALA A 298 -0.83 -25.57 25.93
N ARG A 299 -0.02 -24.87 26.72
CA ARG A 299 0.31 -23.45 26.52
C ARG A 299 1.37 -23.27 25.44
#